data_AF-A0A7X9S785-F1
#
_entry.id   AF-A0A7X9S785-F1
#
_cell.length_a   1.000
_cell.length_b   1.000
_cell.length_c   1.000
_cell.angle_alpha   90.00
_cell.angle_beta   90.00
_cell.angle_gamma   90.00
#
_symmetry.space_group_name_H-M   'P 1'
#
loop_
_entity.id
_entity.type
_entity.pdbx_description
1 polymer ?
#
loop_
_entity_poly.entity_id
_entity_poly.type
_entity_poly.pdbx_seq_one_letter_code
_entity_poly.pdbx_strand_id
1 'polypeptide(L)'
;MISNENIIIMNVENSEIIQQYAIREIKKILDKYKKIDVEEIRSLEKLISSISNEELKEEFLNDWSMSVKLAKEIGDNEVDDRIVSMYQTLKGNGLEDLSIDYVINWCDKLDSNGYVMIDDYSMLYKSSANLKDIARELLDDMLDDAIHVDSLIDKDSLAEYWIEQTSKEEVIDDLIRGNNIEELLGLIPETIYEDEYDNYLYSEIDC
;
A
#
# COMPACT_ATOMS: atom_id res chain seq x y z
N MET A 1 28.29 33.19 -2.48
CA MET A 1 28.62 32.91 -3.90
C MET A 1 29.30 31.56 -3.95
N ILE A 2 28.56 30.53 -4.35
CA ILE A 2 29.09 29.18 -4.60
C ILE A 2 29.07 29.04 -6.12
N SER A 3 30.21 28.76 -6.75
CA SER A 3 30.33 28.78 -8.20
C SER A 3 29.59 27.59 -8.82
N ASN A 4 28.77 27.90 -9.82
CA ASN A 4 28.27 26.92 -10.78
C ASN A 4 29.45 26.24 -11.49
N GLU A 5 29.19 25.03 -12.00
CA GLU A 5 30.07 24.22 -12.86
C GLU A 5 31.00 23.24 -12.12
N ASN A 6 30.43 22.17 -11.58
CA ASN A 6 31.12 20.87 -11.53
C ASN A 6 30.19 19.80 -12.12
N ILE A 7 30.01 19.84 -13.44
CA ILE A 7 29.64 18.63 -14.17
C ILE A 7 30.92 17.79 -14.20
N ILE A 8 31.01 16.79 -13.34
CA ILE A 8 32.08 15.81 -13.38
C ILE A 8 31.81 14.91 -14.59
N ILE A 9 32.25 15.33 -15.79
CA ILE A 9 32.30 14.46 -16.97
C ILE A 9 33.54 13.59 -16.82
N MET A 10 33.49 12.60 -15.93
CA MET A 10 34.54 11.57 -15.91
C MET A 10 34.27 10.55 -17.02
N ASN A 11 34.98 10.74 -18.13
CA ASN A 11 35.46 9.70 -19.03
C ASN A 11 34.49 9.08 -20.06
N VAL A 12 33.67 9.87 -20.75
CA VAL A 12 33.01 9.43 -22.02
C VAL A 12 34.02 9.50 -23.18
N GLU A 13 35.00 8.59 -23.17
CA GLU A 13 36.08 8.40 -24.17
C GLU A 13 36.93 9.63 -24.57
N ASN A 14 38.16 9.37 -25.05
CA ASN A 14 39.13 10.40 -25.49
C ASN A 14 38.75 11.12 -26.80
N SER A 15 37.51 10.98 -27.30
CA SER A 15 37.08 11.56 -28.57
C SER A 15 36.40 12.92 -28.36
N GLU A 16 37.07 13.98 -28.82
CA GLU A 16 36.53 15.35 -28.78
C GLU A 16 35.16 15.47 -29.46
N ILE A 17 34.93 14.71 -30.54
CA ILE A 17 33.65 14.70 -31.26
C ILE A 17 32.54 14.12 -30.36
N ILE A 18 32.79 12.99 -29.69
CA ILE A 18 31.81 12.36 -28.79
C ILE A 18 31.52 13.27 -27.60
N GLN A 19 32.54 13.91 -27.04
CA GLN A 19 32.38 14.89 -25.96
C GLN A 19 31.46 16.04 -26.36
N GLN A 20 31.54 16.55 -27.59
CA GLN A 20 30.63 17.60 -28.07
C GLN A 20 29.17 17.14 -28.14
N TYR A 21 28.91 15.90 -28.55
CA TYR A 21 27.54 15.34 -28.54
C TYR A 21 27.02 15.21 -27.11
N ALA A 22 27.80 14.62 -26.20
CA ALA A 22 27.44 14.47 -24.79
C ALA A 22 27.14 15.83 -24.13
N ILE A 23 27.99 16.83 -24.34
CA ILE A 23 27.77 18.19 -23.80
C ILE A 23 26.45 18.78 -24.33
N ARG A 24 26.13 18.59 -25.61
CA ARG A 24 24.87 19.10 -26.19
C ARG A 24 23.65 18.41 -25.58
N GLU A 25 23.71 17.11 -25.32
CA GLU A 25 22.64 16.36 -24.66
C GLU A 25 22.46 16.80 -23.21
N ILE A 26 23.55 16.89 -22.45
CA ILE A 26 23.53 17.39 -21.06
C ILE A 26 22.94 18.79 -21.02
N LYS A 27 23.30 19.69 -21.94
CA LYS A 27 22.70 21.04 -22.02
C LYS A 27 21.19 21.00 -22.27
N LYS A 28 20.71 20.15 -23.19
CA LYS A 28 19.27 19.98 -23.42
C LYS A 28 18.55 19.50 -22.17
N ILE A 29 19.16 18.57 -21.43
CA ILE A 29 18.63 18.06 -20.16
C ILE A 29 18.61 19.18 -19.10
N LEU A 30 19.71 19.90 -18.91
CA LEU A 30 19.79 21.02 -17.96
C LEU A 30 18.75 22.11 -18.26
N ASP A 31 18.55 22.44 -19.54
CA ASP A 31 17.57 23.44 -19.95
C ASP A 31 16.11 22.97 -19.75
N LYS A 32 15.85 21.66 -19.68
CA LYS A 32 14.55 21.10 -19.25
C LYS A 32 14.29 21.46 -17.78
N TYR A 33 15.25 21.23 -16.89
CA TYR A 33 15.07 21.44 -15.45
C TYR A 33 15.03 22.93 -15.04
N LYS A 34 15.67 23.82 -15.81
CA LYS A 34 15.57 25.29 -15.57
C LYS A 34 14.16 25.87 -15.73
N LYS A 35 13.25 25.16 -16.39
CA LYS A 35 11.89 25.62 -16.69
C LYS A 35 10.83 25.09 -15.73
N ILE A 36 11.25 24.37 -14.70
CA ILE A 36 10.34 23.82 -13.69
C ILE A 36 9.81 24.97 -12.83
N ASP A 37 8.54 24.90 -12.49
CA ASP A 37 7.89 25.89 -11.64
C ASP A 37 8.38 25.79 -10.19
N VAL A 38 8.46 26.95 -9.50
CA VAL A 38 8.94 27.00 -8.11
C VAL A 38 8.02 26.23 -7.18
N GLU A 39 6.71 26.25 -7.42
CA GLU A 39 5.75 25.48 -6.62
C GLU A 39 5.93 23.98 -6.82
N GLU A 40 6.21 23.50 -8.05
CA GLU A 40 6.52 22.09 -8.29
C GLU A 40 7.77 21.63 -7.54
N ILE A 41 8.82 22.47 -7.52
CA ILE A 41 10.04 22.18 -6.73
C ILE A 41 9.71 22.06 -5.25
N ARG A 42 8.92 22.99 -4.70
CA ARG A 42 8.55 22.97 -3.27
C ARG A 42 7.74 21.73 -2.89
N SER A 43 6.73 21.38 -3.68
CA SER A 43 5.91 20.19 -3.41
C SER A 43 6.76 18.91 -3.45
N LEU A 44 7.69 18.82 -4.39
CA LEU A 44 8.64 17.71 -4.45
C LEU A 44 9.58 17.68 -3.25
N GLU A 45 10.19 18.81 -2.89
CA GLU A 45 11.08 18.88 -1.74
C GLU A 45 10.35 18.45 -0.46
N LYS A 46 9.08 18.86 -0.30
CA LYS A 46 8.23 18.41 0.81
C LYS A 46 8.07 16.89 0.81
N LEU A 47 7.64 16.28 -0.30
CA LEU A 47 7.48 14.83 -0.44
C LEU A 47 8.79 14.08 -0.15
N ILE A 48 9.90 14.48 -0.77
CA ILE A 48 11.18 13.80 -0.60
C ILE A 48 11.69 13.95 0.84
N SER A 49 11.41 15.08 1.49
CA SER A 49 11.82 15.30 2.89
C SER A 49 11.00 14.50 3.90
N SER A 50 9.76 14.13 3.58
CA SER A 50 8.91 13.33 4.44
C SER A 50 9.19 11.83 4.36
N ILE A 51 9.89 11.39 3.31
CA ILE A 51 10.30 10.00 3.13
C ILE A 51 11.64 9.77 3.85
N SER A 52 11.63 8.86 4.83
CA SER A 52 12.81 8.46 5.59
C SER A 52 13.45 7.17 5.03
N ASN A 53 12.66 6.32 4.38
CA ASN A 53 13.14 5.12 3.70
C ASN A 53 13.99 5.49 2.47
N GLU A 54 15.27 5.09 2.48
CA GLU A 54 16.23 5.45 1.43
C GLU A 54 15.95 4.76 0.08
N GLU A 55 15.45 3.51 0.09
CA GLU A 55 15.10 2.80 -1.14
C GLU A 55 13.90 3.46 -1.82
N LEU A 56 12.84 3.73 -1.05
CA LEU A 56 11.67 4.47 -1.52
C LEU A 56 12.03 5.88 -2.02
N LYS A 57 12.89 6.59 -1.28
CA LYS A 57 13.39 7.90 -1.70
C LYS A 57 14.16 7.81 -3.03
N GLU A 58 14.99 6.79 -3.21
CA GLU A 58 15.74 6.58 -4.45
C GLU A 58 14.82 6.30 -5.65
N GLU A 59 13.74 5.53 -5.46
CA GLU A 59 12.71 5.32 -6.50
C GLU A 59 12.12 6.65 -7.00
N PHE A 60 11.72 7.53 -6.08
CA PHE A 60 11.17 8.84 -6.45
C PHE A 60 12.21 9.78 -7.07
N LEU A 61 13.48 9.70 -6.64
CA LEU A 61 14.55 10.49 -7.25
C LEU A 61 14.86 10.01 -8.69
N ASN A 62 14.61 8.74 -8.99
CA ASN A 62 14.83 8.15 -10.32
C ASN A 62 13.69 8.42 -11.31
N ASP A 63 12.46 8.69 -10.85
CA ASP A 63 11.32 9.06 -11.69
C ASP A 63 10.70 10.42 -11.31
N TRP A 64 11.25 11.49 -11.91
CA TRP A 64 10.72 12.85 -11.77
C TRP A 64 9.22 12.95 -12.09
N SER A 65 8.74 12.28 -13.15
CA SER A 65 7.36 12.44 -13.60
C SER A 65 6.39 11.84 -12.58
N MET A 66 6.73 10.67 -12.06
CA MET A 66 5.97 10.02 -11.00
C MET A 66 5.98 10.87 -9.72
N SER A 67 7.15 11.35 -9.31
CA SER A 67 7.30 12.16 -8.09
C SER A 67 6.53 13.47 -8.16
N VAL A 68 6.53 14.17 -9.30
CA VAL A 68 5.74 15.40 -9.46
C VAL A 68 4.25 15.09 -9.40
N LYS A 69 3.81 14.00 -10.04
CA LYS A 69 2.41 13.59 -10.02
C LYS A 69 1.97 13.31 -8.58
N LEU A 70 2.74 12.51 -7.84
CA LEU A 70 2.44 12.17 -6.46
C LEU A 70 2.47 13.41 -5.55
N ALA A 71 3.48 14.26 -5.66
CA ALA A 71 3.57 15.48 -4.85
C ALA A 71 2.37 16.42 -5.05
N LYS A 72 1.82 16.47 -6.27
CA LYS A 72 0.58 17.22 -6.57
C LYS A 72 -0.66 16.56 -5.98
N GLU A 73 -0.74 15.23 -6.01
CA GLU A 73 -1.85 14.47 -5.43
C GLU A 73 -1.86 14.55 -3.90
N ILE A 74 -0.69 14.54 -3.26
CA ILE A 74 -0.53 14.72 -1.81
C ILE A 74 -0.90 16.15 -1.39
N GLY A 75 -0.44 17.14 -2.16
CA GLY A 75 -0.68 18.55 -1.85
C GLY A 75 -0.17 18.95 -0.47
N ASP A 76 -1.06 19.49 0.35
CA ASP A 76 -0.71 19.99 1.68
C ASP A 76 -0.77 18.92 2.78
N ASN A 77 -1.21 17.70 2.47
CA ASN A 77 -1.28 16.61 3.43
C ASN A 77 0.09 16.30 4.07
N GLU A 78 0.06 15.86 5.32
CA GLU A 78 1.21 15.30 6.03
C GLU A 78 1.25 13.80 5.72
N VAL A 79 2.37 13.34 5.18
CA VAL A 79 2.58 11.93 4.79
C VAL A 79 3.90 11.43 5.36
N ASP A 80 3.99 10.12 5.55
CA ASP A 80 5.19 9.41 5.95
C ASP A 80 5.47 8.25 4.97
N ASP A 81 6.51 7.46 5.25
CA ASP A 81 6.87 6.29 4.43
C ASP A 81 5.69 5.33 4.27
N ARG A 82 4.95 5.07 5.35
CA ARG A 82 3.80 4.15 5.36
C ARG A 82 2.71 4.63 4.42
N ILE A 83 2.27 5.88 4.55
CA ILE A 83 1.21 6.46 3.71
C ILE A 83 1.63 6.43 2.25
N VAL A 84 2.88 6.79 1.94
CA VAL A 84 3.39 6.81 0.57
C VAL A 84 3.45 5.41 -0.03
N SER A 85 4.01 4.43 0.68
CA SER A 85 4.08 3.03 0.24
C SER A 85 2.69 2.44 0.02
N MET A 86 1.77 2.61 0.99
CA MET A 86 0.40 2.11 0.87
C MET A 86 -0.31 2.74 -0.33
N TYR A 87 -0.16 4.04 -0.55
CA TYR A 87 -0.78 4.73 -1.68
C TYR A 87 -0.29 4.21 -3.03
N GLN A 88 1.02 3.99 -3.19
CA GLN A 88 1.59 3.47 -4.43
C GLN A 88 1.15 2.03 -4.70
N THR A 89 1.23 1.15 -3.71
CA THR A 89 0.88 -0.27 -3.86
C THR A 89 -0.59 -0.42 -4.21
N LEU A 90 -1.49 0.27 -3.50
CA LEU A 90 -2.93 0.20 -3.76
C LEU A 90 -3.32 0.74 -5.13
N LYS A 91 -2.67 1.82 -5.60
CA LYS A 91 -2.82 2.29 -6.99
C LYS A 91 -2.31 1.25 -7.99
N GLY A 92 -1.19 0.59 -7.69
CA GLY A 92 -0.64 -0.50 -8.49
C GLY A 92 -1.57 -1.71 -8.60
N ASN A 93 -2.33 -1.99 -7.54
CA ASN A 93 -3.30 -3.08 -7.46
C ASN A 93 -4.68 -2.75 -8.10
N GLY A 94 -4.76 -1.65 -8.86
CA GLY A 94 -5.95 -1.34 -9.68
C GLY A 94 -6.86 -0.25 -9.12
N LEU A 95 -6.53 0.35 -7.97
CA LEU A 95 -7.25 1.51 -7.43
C LEU A 95 -6.74 2.83 -8.04
N GLU A 96 -6.81 2.98 -9.37
CA GLU A 96 -6.22 4.13 -10.09
C GLU A 96 -6.74 5.50 -9.61
N ASP A 97 -8.02 5.57 -9.22
CA ASP A 97 -8.70 6.78 -8.75
C ASP A 97 -8.57 7.01 -7.22
N LEU A 98 -7.70 6.26 -6.55
CA LEU A 98 -7.47 6.40 -5.10
C LEU A 98 -6.98 7.81 -4.73
N SER A 99 -7.72 8.46 -3.83
CA SER A 99 -7.29 9.71 -3.17
C SER A 99 -6.38 9.40 -1.99
N ILE A 100 -5.36 10.22 -1.78
CA ILE A 100 -4.45 10.11 -0.64
C ILE A 100 -5.20 10.24 0.70
N ASP A 101 -6.27 11.03 0.74
CA ASP A 101 -7.07 11.25 1.94
C ASP A 101 -7.71 9.94 2.45
N TYR A 102 -8.05 9.02 1.54
CA TYR A 102 -8.55 7.70 1.94
C TYR A 102 -7.47 6.88 2.63
N VAL A 103 -6.24 6.90 2.09
CA VAL A 103 -5.11 6.18 2.67
C VAL A 103 -4.74 6.73 4.04
N ILE A 104 -4.71 8.05 4.20
CA ILE A 104 -4.49 8.70 5.50
C ILE A 104 -5.53 8.22 6.52
N ASN A 105 -6.81 8.26 6.16
CA ASN A 105 -7.89 7.79 7.02
C ASN A 105 -7.82 6.27 7.31
N TRP A 106 -7.33 5.46 6.37
CA TRP A 106 -7.08 4.04 6.59
C TRP A 106 -5.92 3.81 7.57
N CYS A 107 -4.83 4.57 7.47
CA CYS A 107 -3.74 4.54 8.45
C CYS A 107 -4.24 4.89 9.86
N ASP A 108 -5.08 5.91 10.01
CA ASP A 108 -5.67 6.28 11.30
C ASP A 108 -6.52 5.14 11.90
N LYS A 109 -7.29 4.43 11.06
CA LYS A 109 -8.07 3.26 11.47
C LYS A 109 -7.19 2.07 11.81
N LEU A 110 -6.10 1.84 11.07
CA LEU A 110 -5.11 0.81 11.39
C LEU A 110 -4.43 1.09 12.73
N ASP A 111 -4.20 2.35 13.07
CA ASP A 111 -3.65 2.76 14.37
C ASP A 111 -4.65 2.59 15.51
N SER A 112 -5.94 2.78 15.23
CA SER A 112 -7.01 2.67 16.24
C SER A 112 -7.48 1.22 16.49
N ASN A 113 -7.67 0.46 15.41
CA ASN A 113 -8.36 -0.84 15.42
C ASN A 113 -7.46 -2.01 15.01
N GLY A 114 -6.31 -1.74 14.39
CA GLY A 114 -5.43 -2.76 13.80
C GLY A 114 -5.86 -3.23 12.40
N TYR A 115 -7.06 -2.91 11.94
CA TYR A 115 -7.56 -3.25 10.61
C TYR A 115 -8.56 -2.23 10.06
N VAL A 116 -8.81 -2.28 8.76
CA VAL A 116 -9.83 -1.51 8.06
C VAL A 116 -10.28 -2.22 6.78
N MET A 117 -11.58 -2.30 6.56
CA MET A 117 -12.15 -2.70 5.27
C MET A 117 -11.97 -1.56 4.25
N ILE A 118 -11.40 -1.88 3.10
CA ILE A 118 -11.33 -0.96 1.96
C ILE A 118 -12.70 -0.95 1.25
N ASP A 119 -13.24 -2.15 1.02
CA ASP A 119 -14.57 -2.43 0.48
C ASP A 119 -15.07 -3.77 1.06
N ASP A 120 -16.11 -4.36 0.46
CA ASP A 120 -16.72 -5.61 0.93
C ASP A 120 -15.81 -6.84 0.72
N TYR A 121 -14.76 -6.71 -0.10
CA TYR A 121 -13.94 -7.82 -0.58
C TYR A 121 -12.44 -7.63 -0.33
N SER A 122 -12.05 -6.56 0.34
CA SER A 122 -10.65 -6.28 0.59
C SER A 122 -10.44 -5.51 1.89
N MET A 123 -9.33 -5.81 2.54
CA MET A 123 -9.00 -5.20 3.81
C MET A 123 -7.51 -4.95 3.96
N LEU A 124 -7.22 -3.97 4.81
CA LEU A 124 -5.89 -3.69 5.33
C LEU A 124 -5.85 -4.08 6.79
N TYR A 125 -4.76 -4.69 7.23
CA TYR A 125 -4.58 -5.01 8.64
C TYR A 125 -3.10 -5.11 9.02
N LYS A 126 -2.86 -4.92 10.31
CA LYS A 126 -1.57 -5.18 10.95
C LYS A 126 -1.45 -6.66 11.21
N SER A 127 -0.27 -7.25 11.01
CA SER A 127 -0.03 -8.66 11.32
C SER A 127 -0.26 -9.01 12.79
N SER A 128 -0.15 -8.03 13.68
CA SER A 128 -0.46 -8.18 15.11
C SER A 128 -1.95 -8.00 15.47
N ALA A 129 -2.81 -7.66 14.50
CA ALA A 129 -4.21 -7.31 14.75
C ALA A 129 -5.03 -8.51 15.22
N ASN A 130 -5.96 -8.25 16.15
CA ASN A 130 -6.98 -9.22 16.51
C ASN A 130 -8.17 -9.12 15.56
N LEU A 131 -8.21 -10.02 14.57
CA LEU A 131 -9.25 -10.04 13.55
C LEU A 131 -10.55 -10.74 13.97
N LYS A 132 -10.71 -11.15 15.24
CA LYS A 132 -11.88 -11.93 15.68
C LYS A 132 -13.21 -11.20 15.47
N ASP A 133 -13.24 -9.90 15.70
CA ASP A 133 -14.49 -9.15 15.63
C ASP A 133 -14.94 -9.00 14.18
N ILE A 134 -14.02 -8.66 13.26
CA ILE A 134 -14.33 -8.60 11.82
C ILE A 134 -14.61 -9.98 11.24
N ALA A 135 -13.92 -11.03 11.71
CA ALA A 135 -14.19 -12.40 11.27
C ALA A 135 -15.61 -12.83 11.63
N ARG A 136 -16.15 -12.42 12.79
CA ARG A 136 -17.55 -12.70 13.14
C ARG A 136 -18.52 -12.04 12.18
N GLU A 137 -18.27 -10.78 11.83
CA GLU A 137 -19.14 -10.03 10.90
C GLU A 137 -19.12 -10.68 9.51
N LEU A 138 -17.93 -10.97 8.97
CA LEU A 138 -17.80 -11.61 7.65
C LEU A 138 -18.38 -13.02 7.62
N LEU A 139 -18.14 -13.84 8.66
CA LEU A 139 -18.69 -15.20 8.72
C LEU A 139 -20.21 -15.21 8.89
N ASP A 140 -20.80 -14.19 9.52
CA ASP A 140 -22.24 -14.06 9.57
C ASP A 140 -22.79 -13.93 8.15
N ASP A 141 -22.27 -13.01 7.34
CA ASP A 141 -22.71 -12.85 5.95
C ASP A 141 -22.42 -14.10 5.10
N MET A 142 -21.23 -14.71 5.24
CA MET A 142 -20.85 -15.91 4.48
C MET A 142 -21.77 -17.10 4.77
N LEU A 143 -22.13 -17.34 6.03
CA LEU A 143 -22.95 -18.50 6.40
C LEU A 143 -24.43 -18.41 5.95
N ASP A 144 -24.84 -17.29 5.35
CA ASP A 144 -26.13 -17.18 4.65
C ASP A 144 -26.10 -17.78 3.22
N ASP A 145 -24.92 -18.07 2.68
CA ASP A 145 -24.74 -18.73 1.38
C ASP A 145 -24.36 -20.22 1.52
N ALA A 146 -25.08 -21.09 0.81
CA ALA A 146 -24.82 -22.52 0.80
C ALA A 146 -23.43 -22.89 0.23
N ILE A 147 -22.86 -22.06 -0.66
CA ILE A 147 -21.51 -22.26 -1.21
C ILE A 147 -20.47 -22.12 -0.10
N HIS A 148 -20.61 -21.09 0.74
CA HIS A 148 -19.73 -20.87 1.89
C HIS A 148 -19.94 -21.88 3.00
N VAL A 149 -21.18 -22.32 3.24
CA VAL A 149 -21.44 -23.39 4.21
C VAL A 149 -20.72 -24.68 3.79
N ASP A 150 -20.78 -25.06 2.51
CA ASP A 150 -20.09 -26.27 2.00
C ASP A 150 -18.56 -26.15 2.05
N SER A 151 -18.00 -24.92 1.93
CA SER A 151 -16.56 -24.70 2.00
C SER A 151 -16.01 -24.61 3.43
N LEU A 152 -16.77 -24.02 4.36
CA LEU A 152 -16.34 -23.76 5.74
C LEU A 152 -16.66 -24.91 6.69
N ILE A 153 -17.71 -25.69 6.42
CA ILE A 153 -18.22 -26.70 7.37
C ILE A 153 -18.33 -28.04 6.65
N ASP A 154 -17.58 -29.04 7.14
CA ASP A 154 -17.71 -30.40 6.61
C ASP A 154 -19.07 -31.03 6.97
N LYS A 155 -19.46 -32.04 6.20
CA LYS A 155 -20.78 -32.66 6.30
C LYS A 155 -21.06 -33.34 7.64
N ASP A 156 -20.02 -33.84 8.31
CA ASP A 156 -20.17 -34.49 9.61
C ASP A 156 -20.39 -33.43 10.69
N SER A 157 -19.58 -32.35 10.70
CA SER A 157 -19.77 -31.19 11.59
C SER A 157 -21.13 -30.52 11.41
N LEU A 158 -21.59 -30.36 10.16
CA LEU A 158 -22.92 -29.80 9.87
C LEU A 158 -24.06 -30.67 10.45
N ALA A 159 -23.91 -31.99 10.40
CA ALA A 159 -24.88 -32.92 10.98
C ALA A 159 -24.88 -32.85 12.52
N GLU A 160 -23.72 -32.68 13.15
CA GLU A 160 -23.59 -32.47 14.59
C GLU A 160 -24.28 -31.17 15.03
N TYR A 161 -23.97 -30.04 14.40
CA TYR A 161 -24.61 -28.75 14.69
C TYR A 161 -26.13 -28.81 14.54
N TRP A 162 -26.63 -29.52 13.52
CA TRP A 162 -28.06 -29.73 13.32
C TRP A 162 -28.70 -30.55 14.44
N ILE A 163 -28.06 -31.64 14.87
CA ILE A 163 -28.55 -32.52 15.95
C ILE A 163 -28.58 -31.76 17.28
N GLU A 164 -27.55 -30.95 17.54
CA GLU A 164 -27.39 -30.18 18.77
C GLU A 164 -28.25 -28.90 18.79
N GLN A 165 -28.84 -28.51 17.66
CA GLN A 165 -29.57 -27.25 17.49
C GLN A 165 -28.69 -26.03 17.78
N THR A 166 -27.42 -26.11 17.38
CA THR A 166 -26.44 -25.04 17.52
C THR A 166 -26.88 -23.82 16.72
N SER A 167 -26.82 -22.64 17.34
CA SER A 167 -27.12 -21.37 16.67
C SER A 167 -26.02 -20.96 15.69
N LYS A 168 -26.33 -20.09 14.75
CA LYS A 168 -25.36 -19.56 13.77
C LYS A 168 -24.19 -18.88 14.48
N GLU A 169 -24.48 -18.12 15.53
CA GLU A 169 -23.48 -17.43 16.34
C GLU A 169 -22.55 -18.40 17.08
N GLU A 170 -23.08 -19.52 17.58
CA GLU A 170 -22.28 -20.57 18.21
C GLU A 170 -21.38 -21.27 17.19
N VAL A 171 -21.88 -21.54 15.98
CA VAL A 171 -21.08 -22.10 14.88
C VAL A 171 -19.92 -21.15 14.53
N ILE A 172 -20.18 -19.84 14.38
CA ILE A 172 -19.14 -18.84 14.11
C ILE A 172 -18.09 -18.83 15.22
N ASP A 173 -18.51 -18.84 16.49
CA ASP A 173 -17.61 -18.85 17.63
C ASP A 173 -16.73 -20.12 17.66
N ASP A 174 -17.29 -21.28 17.30
CA ASP A 174 -16.55 -22.53 17.19
C ASP A 174 -15.55 -22.50 16.02
N LEU A 175 -15.94 -21.99 14.85
CA LEU A 175 -15.06 -21.81 13.70
C LEU A 175 -13.86 -20.90 14.05
N ILE A 176 -14.10 -19.76 14.70
CA ILE A 176 -13.03 -18.82 15.11
C ILE A 176 -12.10 -19.43 16.17
N ARG A 177 -12.60 -20.31 17.05
CA ARG A 177 -11.77 -20.97 18.07
C ARG A 177 -10.91 -22.09 17.49
N GLY A 178 -11.41 -22.78 16.47
CA GLY A 178 -10.75 -23.93 15.86
C GLY A 178 -9.71 -23.60 14.80
N ASN A 179 -9.77 -22.40 14.20
CA ASN A 179 -9.03 -22.08 12.99
C ASN A 179 -8.15 -20.83 13.12
N ASN A 180 -7.15 -20.73 12.24
CA ASN A 180 -6.48 -19.47 11.97
C ASN A 180 -7.46 -18.55 11.20
N ILE A 181 -7.58 -17.28 11.60
CA ILE A 181 -8.58 -16.37 11.04
C ILE A 181 -8.28 -16.03 9.57
N GLU A 182 -7.00 -15.87 9.21
CA GLU A 182 -6.62 -15.61 7.82
C GLU A 182 -7.00 -16.79 6.92
N GLU A 183 -6.71 -18.02 7.37
CA GLU A 183 -7.11 -19.23 6.63
C GLU A 183 -8.64 -19.40 6.57
N LEU A 184 -9.33 -19.12 7.67
CA LEU A 184 -10.79 -19.24 7.78
C LEU A 184 -11.52 -18.27 6.85
N LEU A 185 -11.00 -17.06 6.70
CA LEU A 185 -11.55 -16.03 5.81
C LEU A 185 -10.96 -16.09 4.38
N GLY A 186 -10.10 -17.07 4.09
CA GLY A 186 -9.45 -17.19 2.78
C GLY A 186 -8.52 -16.02 2.43
N LEU A 187 -7.96 -15.32 3.43
CA LEU A 187 -7.08 -14.18 3.20
C LEU A 187 -5.75 -14.62 2.57
N ILE A 188 -5.33 -13.89 1.54
CA ILE A 188 -4.02 -14.04 0.89
C ILE A 188 -3.26 -12.71 1.08
N PRO A 189 -2.55 -12.54 2.22
CA PRO A 189 -1.91 -11.29 2.53
C PRO A 189 -0.73 -10.95 1.61
N GLU A 190 -0.73 -9.73 1.11
CA GLU A 190 0.40 -9.04 0.50
C GLU A 190 0.96 -8.00 1.48
N THR A 191 2.26 -8.05 1.78
CA THR A 191 2.91 -7.02 2.58
C THR A 191 3.05 -5.74 1.77
N ILE A 192 2.41 -4.66 2.23
CA ILE A 192 2.44 -3.35 1.56
C ILE A 192 3.41 -2.38 2.24
N TYR A 193 3.72 -2.60 3.51
CA TYR A 193 4.67 -1.82 4.28
C TYR A 193 5.12 -2.60 5.52
N GLU A 194 6.36 -2.42 5.95
CA GLU A 194 6.92 -3.00 7.16
C GLU A 194 7.67 -1.90 7.92
N ASP A 195 7.42 -1.80 9.22
CA ASP A 195 8.23 -0.99 10.15
C ASP A 195 8.85 -1.86 11.24
N GLU A 196 9.54 -1.22 12.19
CA GLU A 196 10.22 -1.94 13.28
C GLU A 196 9.27 -2.65 14.28
N TYR A 197 7.96 -2.38 14.20
CA TYR A 197 6.93 -2.89 15.10
C TYR A 197 5.98 -3.87 14.44
N ASP A 198 5.59 -3.65 13.17
CA ASP A 198 4.53 -4.41 12.52
C ASP A 198 4.69 -4.53 11.00
N ASN A 199 4.02 -5.55 10.46
CA ASN A 199 3.76 -5.69 9.03
C ASN A 199 2.34 -5.21 8.73
N TYR A 200 2.22 -4.36 7.71
CA TYR A 200 0.95 -3.91 7.20
C TYR A 200 0.64 -4.73 5.96
N LEU A 201 -0.52 -5.35 5.97
CA LEU A 201 -0.95 -6.35 5.01
C LEU A 201 -2.19 -5.85 4.29
N TYR A 202 -2.23 -6.08 2.98
CA TYR A 202 -3.42 -5.99 2.15
C TYR A 202 -3.88 -7.42 1.84
N SER A 203 -5.18 -7.68 1.90
CA SER A 203 -5.73 -8.96 1.44
C SER A 203 -7.07 -8.74 0.78
N GLU A 204 -7.27 -9.47 -0.31
CA GLU A 204 -8.61 -9.77 -0.82
C GLU A 204 -9.25 -10.86 0.05
N ILE A 205 -10.57 -10.85 0.12
CA ILE A 205 -11.41 -11.81 0.81
C ILE A 205 -12.05 -12.65 -0.29
N ASP A 206 -11.79 -13.96 -0.27
CA ASP A 206 -12.42 -14.89 -1.22
C ASP A 206 -13.83 -15.19 -0.72
N CYS A 207 -14.80 -14.47 -1.28
CA CYS A 207 -16.23 -14.66 -1.10
C CYS A 207 -16.90 -15.20 -2.39
#